data_AF-A0A970RF67-F1
#
_entry.id   AF-A0A970RF67-F1
#
_cell.length_a   1.000
_cell.length_b   1.000
_cell.length_c   1.000
_cell.angle_alpha   90.00
_cell.angle_beta   90.00
_cell.angle_gamma   90.00
#
_symmetry.space_group_name_H-M   'P 1'
#
loop_
_entity.id
_entity.type
_entity.pdbx_description
1 polymer ?
#
loop_
_entity_poly.entity_id
_entity_poly.type
_entity_poly.pdbx_seq_one_letter_code
_entity_poly.pdbx_strand_id
1 'polypeptide(L)' 'EDRHAVSVVEMPRFREEGVPVSASRVRDLIRERKMKDVEKLVPEVTWKWLNSEDAVPVLEKIRKSNSRH' A
#
# COMPACT_ATOMS: atom_id res chain seq x y z
N GLU A 1 -5.39 37.40 -14.33
CA GLU A 1 -6.25 36.84 -13.29
C GLU A 1 -5.78 35.44 -12.97
N ASP A 2 -5.29 35.26 -11.73
CA ASP A 2 -4.67 34.04 -11.25
C ASP A 2 -5.78 33.03 -10.90
N ARG A 3 -5.96 32.01 -11.75
CA ARG A 3 -7.10 31.07 -11.70
C ARG A 3 -6.78 29.83 -10.87
N HIS A 4 -6.62 29.94 -9.55
CA HIS A 4 -6.61 28.75 -8.71
C HIS A 4 -7.39 28.97 -7.40
N ALA A 5 -8.60 28.43 -7.32
CA ALA A 5 -9.46 28.41 -6.14
C ALA A 5 -9.04 27.37 -5.08
N VAL A 6 -7.89 26.71 -5.27
CA VAL A 6 -7.39 25.63 -4.41
C VAL A 6 -5.92 25.90 -4.10
N SER A 7 -5.56 25.81 -2.81
CA SER A 7 -4.19 25.93 -2.33
C SER A 7 -3.52 24.55 -2.24
N VAL A 8 -2.24 24.47 -2.59
CA VAL A 8 -1.45 23.23 -2.55
C VAL A 8 -0.36 23.37 -1.48
N VAL A 9 -0.15 22.31 -0.70
CA VAL A 9 0.93 22.22 0.28
C VAL A 9 1.63 20.89 0.10
N GLU A 10 2.97 20.91 0.07
CA GLU A 10 3.78 19.69 0.02
C GLU A 10 3.84 19.03 1.40
N MET A 11 3.69 17.71 1.45
CA MET A 11 3.81 16.94 2.68
C MET A 11 5.03 16.02 2.63
N PRO A 12 5.79 15.92 3.73
CA PRO A 12 6.88 14.95 3.83
C PRO A 12 6.39 13.53 3.59
N ARG A 13 7.18 12.73 2.86
CA ARG A 13 6.86 11.34 2.60
C ARG A 13 6.89 10.52 3.89
N PHE A 14 5.76 9.88 4.21
CA PHE A 14 5.66 9.00 5.36
C PHE A 14 6.59 7.78 5.25
N ARG A 15 7.21 7.42 6.38
CA ARG A 15 8.11 6.27 6.53
C ARG A 15 7.80 5.56 7.84
N GLU A 16 7.91 4.25 7.83
CA GLU A 16 7.77 3.38 8.99
C GLU A 16 9.04 2.52 9.09
N GLU A 17 9.67 2.48 10.26
CA GLU A 17 10.99 1.84 10.49
C GLU A 17 12.07 2.28 9.47
N GLY A 18 12.01 3.54 8.99
CA GLY A 18 12.94 4.08 7.99
C GLY A 18 12.64 3.68 6.55
N VAL A 19 11.67 2.80 6.31
CA VAL A 19 11.23 2.37 4.98
C VAL A 19 10.03 3.20 4.54
N PRO A 20 10.03 3.77 3.32
CA PRO A 20 8.86 4.45 2.80
C PRO A 20 7.68 3.48 2.64
N VAL A 21 6.55 3.81 3.27
CA VAL A 21 5.31 3.10 3.03
C VAL A 21 4.93 3.32 1.56
N SER A 22 4.87 2.25 0.78
CA SER A 22 4.57 2.33 -0.64
C SER A 22 3.70 1.17 -1.11
N ALA A 23 2.66 1.51 -1.86
CA ALA A 23 1.68 0.54 -2.34
C ALA A 23 2.30 -0.47 -3.33
N SER A 24 3.30 -0.07 -4.12
CA SER A 24 4.04 -0.99 -4.99
C SER A 24 4.77 -2.06 -4.17
N ARG A 25 5.53 -1.65 -3.14
CA ARG A 25 6.27 -2.59 -2.29
C ARG A 25 5.35 -3.59 -1.58
N VAL A 26 4.22 -3.12 -1.04
CA VAL A 26 3.23 -3.99 -0.41
C VAL A 26 2.71 -5.04 -1.40
N ARG A 27 2.34 -4.63 -2.63
CA ARG A 27 1.89 -5.57 -3.66
C ARG A 27 2.98 -6.58 -4.06
N ASP A 28 4.23 -6.14 -4.19
CA ASP A 28 5.35 -7.03 -4.52
C ASP A 28 5.53 -8.11 -3.44
N LEU A 29 5.51 -7.74 -2.16
CA LEU A 29 5.60 -8.67 -1.05
C LEU A 29 4.41 -9.66 -1.00
N ILE A 30 3.20 -9.20 -1.32
CA ILE A 30 2.02 -10.07 -1.44
C ILE A 30 2.22 -11.12 -2.55
N ARG A 31 2.80 -10.73 -3.70
CA ARG A 31 3.13 -11.67 -4.80
C ARG A 31 4.22 -12.65 -4.41
N GLU A 32 5.24 -12.18 -3.70
CA GLU A 32 6.34 -13.00 -3.15
C GLU A 32 5.91 -13.90 -1.98
N ARG A 33 4.64 -13.83 -1.55
CA ARG A 33 4.09 -14.54 -0.38
C ARG A 33 4.78 -14.20 0.95
N LYS A 34 5.36 -13.01 1.07
CA LYS A 34 6.05 -12.50 2.28
C LYS A 34 5.13 -11.66 3.16
N MET A 35 4.03 -12.24 3.65
CA MET A 35 3.02 -11.50 4.41
C MET A 35 3.54 -10.90 5.73
N LYS A 36 4.52 -11.53 6.39
CA LYS A 36 5.16 -10.97 7.60
C LYS A 36 5.85 -9.63 7.36
N ASP A 37 6.36 -9.39 6.15
CA ASP A 37 6.98 -8.12 5.79
C ASP A 37 5.93 -7.07 5.41
N VAL A 38 4.74 -7.52 4.98
CA VAL A 38 3.59 -6.62 4.72
C VAL A 38 3.06 -6.03 6.02
N GLU A 39 2.94 -6.85 7.07
CA GLU A 39 2.48 -6.43 8.41
C GLU A 39 3.27 -5.23 8.96
N LYS A 40 4.57 -5.15 8.68
CA LYS A 40 5.46 -4.07 9.14
C LYS A 40 5.34 -2.77 8.35
N LEU A 41 4.73 -2.80 7.16
CA LEU A 41 4.66 -1.68 6.23
C LEU A 41 3.28 -1.03 6.17
N VAL A 42 2.29 -1.64 6.79
CA VAL A 42 0.91 -1.18 6.72
C VAL A 42 0.39 -0.92 8.14
N PRO A 43 -0.50 0.07 8.32
CA PRO A 43 -1.17 0.27 9.61
C PRO A 43 -1.92 -0.99 10.07
N GLU A 44 -2.07 -1.15 11.38
CA GLU A 44 -2.75 -2.30 12.00
C GLU A 44 -4.15 -2.57 11.40
N VAL A 45 -4.92 -1.51 11.14
CA VAL A 45 -6.26 -1.63 10.52
C VAL A 45 -6.21 -2.25 9.13
N THR A 46 -5.18 -1.92 8.35
CA THR A 46 -4.95 -2.49 7.02
C THR A 46 -4.49 -3.95 7.14
N TRP A 47 -3.62 -4.26 8.11
CA TRP A 47 -3.20 -5.62 8.38
C TRP A 47 -4.36 -6.53 8.77
N LYS A 48 -5.24 -6.07 9.68
CA LYS A 48 -6.47 -6.79 10.05
C LYS A 48 -7.36 -7.07 8.85
N TRP A 49 -7.55 -6.07 7.98
CA TRP A 49 -8.33 -6.25 6.76
C TRP A 49 -7.67 -7.24 5.79
N LEU A 50 -6.35 -7.20 5.59
CA LEU A 50 -5.63 -8.16 4.74
C LEU A 50 -5.74 -9.61 5.22
N ASN A 51 -6.06 -9.84 6.50
CA ASN A 51 -6.29 -11.16 7.07
C ASN A 51 -7.78 -11.55 7.16
N SER A 52 -8.70 -10.69 6.67
CA SER A 52 -10.13 -11.01 6.62
C SER A 52 -10.49 -11.80 5.35
N GLU A 53 -11.66 -12.44 5.37
CA GLU A 53 -12.20 -13.15 4.20
C GLU A 53 -12.47 -12.20 3.02
N ASP A 54 -12.87 -10.96 3.30
CA ASP A 54 -13.15 -9.94 2.29
C ASP A 54 -11.92 -9.57 1.44
N ALA A 55 -10.71 -9.71 2.00
CA ALA A 55 -9.47 -9.41 1.29
C ALA A 55 -9.04 -10.52 0.33
N VAL A 56 -9.55 -11.75 0.48
CA VAL A 56 -9.20 -12.91 -0.36
C VAL A 56 -9.29 -12.61 -1.86
N PRO A 57 -10.43 -12.10 -2.41
CA PRO A 57 -10.52 -11.79 -3.83
C PRO A 57 -9.52 -10.70 -4.29
N VAL A 58 -9.15 -9.78 -3.40
CA VAL A 58 -8.17 -8.72 -3.71
C VAL A 58 -6.75 -9.28 -3.72
N LEU A 59 -6.39 -10.09 -2.72
CA LEU A 59 -5.10 -10.76 -2.64
C LEU A 59 -4.85 -11.66 -3.85
N GLU A 60 -5.87 -12.39 -4.29
CA GLU A 60 -5.78 -13.24 -5.48
C GLU A 60 -5.57 -12.42 -6.76
N LYS A 61 -6.22 -11.27 -6.89
CA LYS A 61 -5.98 -10.34 -8.00
C LYS A 61 -4.54 -9.81 -7.98
N ILE A 62 -4.05 -9.39 -6.82
CA ILE A 62 -2.67 -8.88 -6.65
C ILE A 62 -1.64 -9.96 -7.04
N ARG A 63 -1.86 -11.20 -6.63
CA ARG A 63 -0.99 -12.35 -6.95
C ARG A 63 -0.95 -12.67 -8.44
N LYS A 64 -2.09 -12.53 -9.14
CA LYS A 64 -2.21 -12.85 -10.57
C LYS A 64 -1.75 -11.71 -11.48
N SER A 65 -1.83 -10.45 -11.05
CA SER A 65 -1.46 -9.31 -11.89
C SER A 65 0.02 -8.94 -11.70
N ASN A 66 0.81 -9.13 -12.76
CA ASN A 66 2.18 -8.65 -12.85
C ASN A 66 2.30 -7.38 -13.71
N SER A 67 1.18 -6.67 -13.96
CA SER A 67 1.22 -5.42 -14.72
C SER A 67 1.99 -4.38 -13.91
N ARG A 68 3.23 -4.11 -14.32
CA ARG A 68 3.93 -2.87 -14.00
C ARG A 68 3.00 -1.72 -14.37
N HIS A 69 2.80 -0.79 -13.43
CA HIS A 69 2.22 0.53 -13.75
C HIS A 69 3.21 1.30 -14.62
#